data_AF-A0A443RBM7-F1
#
_entry.id   AF-A0A443RBM7-F1
#
_cell.length_a   1.000
_cell.length_b   1.000
_cell.length_c   1.000
_cell.angle_alpha   90.00
_cell.angle_beta   90.00
_cell.angle_gamma   90.00
#
_symmetry.space_group_name_H-M   'P 1'
#
loop_
_entity.id
_entity.type
_entity.pdbx_description
1 polymer ?
#
loop_
_entity_poly.entity_id
_entity_poly.type
_entity_poly.pdbx_seq_one_letter_code
_entity_poly.pdbx_strand_id
1 'polypeptide(L)'
;MDPYIIISFYNFFIDITDNFYGKRPSHYLFTFRHLSNNQIKTLTYDDLEKIEELKELYIDQNLLENIEDNAFARLKQLEILNLGKNNLKQINGIIFKSLRKLQILNLEKNAIASIDKDAFASLKLLKILKLSENKLKEVPAAIASLNDLREL
;
A
#
# COMPACT_ATOMS: atom_id res chain seq x y z
N MET A 1 -15.25 5.00 30.81
CA MET A 1 -14.77 5.49 29.50
C MET A 1 -13.27 5.50 29.59
N ASP A 2 -12.59 4.67 28.81
CA ASP A 2 -11.13 4.59 28.75
C ASP A 2 -10.71 4.21 27.31
N PRO A 3 -9.98 5.06 26.56
CA PRO A 3 -9.78 4.94 25.11
C PRO A 3 -8.59 4.05 24.67
N TYR A 4 -8.05 3.18 25.54
CA TYR A 4 -6.84 2.38 25.23
C TYR A 4 -7.03 0.86 25.25
N ILE A 5 -8.28 0.38 25.28
CA ILE A 5 -8.57 -1.05 25.20
C ILE A 5 -8.73 -1.41 23.71
N ILE A 6 -8.03 -2.46 23.27
CA ILE A 6 -7.91 -3.02 21.91
C ILE A 6 -6.67 -2.55 21.09
N ILE A 7 -5.50 -2.42 21.73
CA ILE A 7 -4.21 -2.75 21.10
C ILE A 7 -3.45 -3.70 22.04
N SER A 8 -4.05 -4.86 22.30
CA SER A 8 -3.43 -5.96 23.02
C SER A 8 -4.12 -7.26 22.63
N PHE A 9 -3.75 -7.80 21.48
CA PHE A 9 -3.74 -9.24 21.21
C PHE A 9 -2.52 -9.48 20.30
N TYR A 10 -1.32 -9.59 20.87
CA TYR A 10 -0.71 -10.90 21.16
C TYR A 10 -0.96 -11.90 20.02
N ASN A 11 -0.27 -11.73 18.88
CA ASN A 11 0.22 -12.85 18.04
C ASN A 11 1.05 -12.47 16.80
N PHE A 12 1.71 -11.30 16.73
CA PHE A 12 2.78 -11.12 15.73
C PHE A 12 3.79 -10.04 16.17
N PHE A 13 4.32 -10.18 17.38
CA PHE A 13 5.58 -9.52 17.74
C PHE A 13 6.72 -10.24 16.98
N ILE A 14 7.00 -9.78 15.76
CA ILE A 14 8.40 -9.60 15.37
C ILE A 14 8.67 -8.12 15.54
N ASP A 15 9.32 -7.85 16.66
CA ASP A 15 9.97 -6.63 17.09
C ASP A 15 10.39 -5.67 15.96
N ILE A 16 9.82 -4.45 15.96
CA ILE A 16 10.27 -3.36 15.09
C ILE A 16 11.20 -2.40 15.85
N THR A 17 11.57 -2.70 17.11
CA THR A 17 12.40 -1.76 17.89
C THR A 17 13.52 -2.35 18.76
N ASP A 18 13.59 -3.64 19.06
CA ASP A 18 14.71 -4.13 19.88
C ASP A 18 15.94 -4.60 19.07
N ASN A 19 17.01 -3.81 19.20
CA ASN A 19 18.41 -4.21 19.21
C ASN A 19 18.95 -5.05 18.05
N PHE A 20 19.47 -4.36 17.02
CA PHE A 20 20.57 -4.91 16.23
C PHE A 20 21.73 -3.91 16.10
N TYR A 21 22.55 -3.89 17.15
CA TYR A 21 23.97 -3.60 16.99
C TYR A 21 24.57 -4.60 15.97
N GLY A 22 24.78 -4.14 14.74
CA GLY A 22 25.89 -4.62 13.91
C GLY A 22 25.71 -5.86 13.02
N LYS A 23 24.52 -6.46 12.85
CA LYS A 23 24.35 -7.52 11.82
C LYS A 23 23.02 -7.38 11.07
N ARG A 24 23.12 -7.07 9.76
CA ARG A 24 21.99 -7.10 8.81
C ARG A 24 21.50 -8.55 8.64
N PRO A 25 20.27 -8.92 9.04
CA PRO A 25 19.73 -10.23 8.77
C PRO A 25 18.90 -10.14 7.47
N SER A 26 19.43 -10.70 6.39
CA SER A 26 18.78 -10.82 5.09
C SER A 26 17.47 -11.62 5.11
N HIS A 27 17.14 -12.31 6.20
CA HIS A 27 15.93 -13.12 6.34
C HIS A 27 14.67 -12.32 6.68
N TYR A 28 14.75 -11.22 7.46
CA TYR A 28 13.55 -10.45 7.84
C TYR A 28 13.04 -9.57 6.69
N LEU A 29 13.90 -9.22 5.73
CA LEU A 29 13.51 -8.45 4.55
C LEU A 29 12.44 -9.17 3.70
N PHE A 30 12.38 -10.50 3.75
CA PHE A 30 11.36 -11.30 3.06
C PHE A 30 9.99 -11.22 3.76
N THR A 31 9.96 -11.16 5.09
CA THR A 31 8.71 -11.08 5.89
C THR A 31 7.99 -9.75 5.68
N PHE A 32 8.72 -8.63 5.57
CA PHE A 32 8.10 -7.31 5.32
C PHE A 32 7.57 -7.14 3.89
N ARG A 33 7.98 -7.98 2.93
CA ARG A 33 7.42 -7.98 1.56
C ARG A 33 5.99 -8.49 1.53
N HIS A 34 5.63 -9.37 2.45
CA HIS A 34 4.36 -10.08 2.48
C HIS A 34 3.65 -9.89 3.82
N LEU A 35 2.96 -8.75 3.92
CA LEU A 35 2.06 -8.42 5.03
C LEU A 35 0.62 -8.94 4.80
N SER A 36 0.42 -9.76 3.76
CA SER A 36 -0.89 -10.28 3.38
C SER A 36 -1.51 -11.17 4.47
N ASN A 37 -2.85 -11.21 4.53
CA ASN A 37 -3.61 -12.04 5.49
C ASN A 37 -3.39 -11.69 6.97
N ASN A 38 -3.24 -10.40 7.26
CA ASN A 38 -3.19 -9.88 8.63
C ASN A 38 -4.45 -9.05 8.93
N GLN A 39 -4.45 -8.33 10.05
CA GLN A 39 -5.55 -7.47 10.50
C GLN A 39 -5.19 -5.98 10.45
N ILE A 40 -4.30 -5.60 9.52
CA ILE A 40 -3.83 -4.22 9.39
C ILE A 40 -5.01 -3.34 8.96
N LYS A 41 -5.29 -2.29 9.74
CA LYS A 41 -6.39 -1.33 9.47
C LYS A 41 -5.92 0.01 8.94
N THR A 42 -4.71 0.41 9.32
CA THR A 42 -4.09 1.67 8.94
C THR A 42 -2.65 1.42 8.56
N LEU A 43 -2.16 2.17 7.57
CA LEU A 43 -0.76 2.19 7.19
C LEU A 43 -0.22 3.61 7.32
N THR A 44 0.88 3.77 8.05
CA THR A 44 1.51 5.04 8.38
C THR A 44 2.90 5.16 7.75
N TYR A 45 3.49 6.35 7.79
CA TYR A 45 4.89 6.55 7.37
C TYR A 45 5.87 5.70 8.19
N ASP A 46 5.68 5.63 9.51
CA ASP A 46 6.59 4.94 10.42
C ASP A 46 6.63 3.42 10.17
N ASP A 47 5.52 2.83 9.70
CA ASP A 47 5.44 1.40 9.37
C ASP A 47 6.40 1.00 8.24
N LEU A 48 6.72 1.92 7.32
CA LEU A 48 7.46 1.65 6.09
C LEU A 48 8.75 2.47 5.94
N GLU A 49 9.09 3.34 6.89
CA GLU A 49 10.19 4.31 6.71
C GLU A 49 11.58 3.66 6.53
N LYS A 50 11.79 2.44 7.07
CA LYS A 50 13.10 1.78 7.07
C LYS A 50 13.33 0.83 5.90
N ILE A 51 12.34 0.61 5.04
CA ILE A 51 12.38 -0.41 3.96
C ILE A 51 12.46 0.21 2.56
N GLU A 52 13.34 1.21 2.38
CA GLU A 52 13.41 2.03 1.15
C GLU A 52 13.76 1.24 -0.14
N GLU A 53 14.44 0.10 0.00
CA GLU A 53 14.92 -0.74 -1.11
C GLU A 53 13.87 -1.75 -1.61
N LEU A 54 12.65 -1.71 -1.06
CA LEU A 54 11.60 -2.65 -1.41
C LEU A 54 11.16 -2.48 -2.88
N LYS A 55 11.16 -3.59 -3.62
CA LYS A 55 10.64 -3.65 -5.01
C LYS A 55 9.20 -4.13 -5.09
N GLU A 56 8.76 -4.92 -4.12
CA GLU A 56 7.42 -5.51 -4.12
C GLU A 56 6.85 -5.51 -2.71
N LEU A 57 5.61 -5.03 -2.58
CA LEU A 57 4.89 -4.95 -1.32
C LEU A 57 3.49 -5.55 -1.50
N TYR A 58 3.21 -6.60 -0.71
CA TYR A 58 1.92 -7.26 -0.67
C TYR A 58 1.30 -7.03 0.71
N ILE A 59 0.17 -6.32 0.74
CA ILE A 59 -0.65 -6.05 1.95
C ILE A 59 -2.11 -6.47 1.66
N ASP A 60 -2.32 -7.39 0.71
CA ASP A 60 -3.65 -7.86 0.35
C ASP A 60 -4.29 -8.69 1.47
N GLN A 61 -5.61 -8.82 1.48
CA GLN A 61 -6.34 -9.62 2.48
C GLN A 61 -6.11 -9.09 3.90
N ASN A 62 -6.18 -7.78 4.06
CA ASN A 62 -6.14 -7.10 5.34
C ASN A 62 -7.46 -6.34 5.57
N LEU A 63 -7.49 -5.47 6.58
CA LEU A 63 -8.65 -4.65 6.93
C LEU A 63 -8.39 -3.16 6.65
N LEU A 64 -7.50 -2.85 5.70
CA LEU A 64 -6.98 -1.51 5.51
C LEU A 64 -8.09 -0.55 5.08
N GLU A 65 -8.38 0.43 5.93
CA GLU A 65 -9.37 1.48 5.68
C GLU A 65 -8.71 2.82 5.39
N ASN A 66 -7.53 3.06 5.98
CA ASN A 66 -6.81 4.33 5.88
C ASN A 66 -5.34 4.12 5.53
N ILE A 67 -4.82 4.95 4.65
CA ILE A 67 -3.39 5.05 4.33
C ILE A 67 -3.01 6.50 4.53
N GLU A 68 -2.00 6.75 5.36
CA GLU A 68 -1.45 8.09 5.54
C GLU A 68 -0.84 8.59 4.22
N ASP A 69 -0.99 9.87 3.92
CA ASP A 69 -0.58 10.48 2.64
C ASP A 69 0.90 10.23 2.28
N ASN A 70 1.76 10.14 3.29
CA ASN A 70 3.19 9.92 3.17
C ASN A 70 3.61 8.47 3.49
N ALA A 71 2.68 7.54 3.72
CA ALA A 71 3.01 6.15 4.10
C ALA A 71 4.05 5.51 3.17
N PHE A 72 3.93 5.77 1.86
CA PHE A 72 4.81 5.22 0.84
C PHE A 72 5.98 6.15 0.44
N ALA A 73 6.23 7.24 1.16
CA ALA A 73 7.16 8.30 0.74
C ALA A 73 8.60 7.80 0.52
N ARG A 74 9.01 6.76 1.27
CA ARG A 74 10.34 6.14 1.19
C ARG A 74 10.49 5.06 0.13
N LEU A 75 9.39 4.47 -0.36
CA LEU A 75 9.40 3.30 -1.25
C LEU A 75 9.65 3.66 -2.73
N LYS A 76 10.72 4.41 -3.00
CA LYS A 76 11.04 4.95 -4.34
C LYS A 76 11.44 3.87 -5.35
N GLN A 77 11.81 2.68 -4.86
CA GLN A 77 12.19 1.53 -5.68
C GLN A 77 11.02 0.57 -5.96
N LEU A 78 9.82 0.84 -5.45
CA LEU A 78 8.69 -0.08 -5.54
C LEU A 78 8.20 -0.21 -6.98
N GLU A 79 8.09 -1.45 -7.43
CA GLU A 79 7.64 -1.87 -8.76
C GLU A 79 6.26 -2.55 -8.71
N ILE A 80 5.95 -3.25 -7.62
CA ILE A 80 4.66 -3.93 -7.42
C ILE A 80 4.07 -3.53 -6.06
N LEU A 81 2.82 -3.10 -6.06
CA LEU A 81 2.03 -2.84 -4.87
C LEU A 81 0.69 -3.57 -4.95
N ASN A 82 0.45 -4.50 -4.02
CA ASN A 82 -0.82 -5.20 -3.90
C ASN A 82 -1.55 -4.79 -2.62
N LEU A 83 -2.64 -4.06 -2.80
CA LEU A 83 -3.58 -3.62 -1.75
C LEU A 83 -4.96 -4.27 -1.94
N GLY A 84 -5.06 -5.33 -2.75
CA GLY A 84 -6.33 -5.98 -3.05
C GLY A 84 -6.98 -6.61 -1.81
N LYS A 85 -8.30 -6.82 -1.84
CA LYS A 85 -9.06 -7.42 -0.72
C LYS A 85 -8.82 -6.68 0.61
N ASN A 86 -9.01 -5.36 0.59
CA ASN A 86 -8.99 -4.49 1.76
C ASN A 86 -10.31 -3.69 1.84
N ASN A 87 -10.39 -2.68 2.70
CA ASN A 87 -11.60 -1.88 2.93
C ASN A 87 -11.45 -0.42 2.48
N LEU A 88 -10.55 -0.13 1.55
CA LEU A 88 -10.30 1.23 1.07
C LEU A 88 -11.56 1.77 0.37
N LYS A 89 -11.95 3.00 0.72
CA LYS A 89 -13.18 3.64 0.20
C LYS A 89 -12.91 4.73 -0.83
N GLN A 90 -11.70 5.29 -0.81
CA GLN A 90 -11.28 6.38 -1.69
C GLN A 90 -9.77 6.33 -1.89
N ILE A 91 -9.31 6.84 -3.03
CA ILE A 91 -7.89 7.04 -3.31
C ILE A 91 -7.67 8.53 -3.61
N ASN A 92 -6.81 9.18 -2.83
CA ASN A 92 -6.51 10.59 -2.99
C ASN A 92 -5.31 10.84 -3.92
N GLY A 93 -5.09 12.11 -4.28
CA GLY A 93 -3.99 12.60 -5.12
C GLY A 93 -2.56 12.38 -4.59
N ILE A 94 -2.40 11.98 -3.32
CA ILE A 94 -1.11 12.07 -2.61
C ILE A 94 -0.52 10.69 -2.30
N ILE A 95 -1.35 9.70 -1.95
CA ILE A 95 -0.92 8.39 -1.44
C ILE A 95 0.16 7.74 -2.32
N PHE A 96 0.03 7.80 -3.66
CA PHE A 96 0.96 7.16 -4.59
C PHE A 96 2.02 8.09 -5.20
N LYS A 97 2.14 9.33 -4.72
CA LYS A 97 2.95 10.38 -5.35
C LYS A 97 4.45 10.05 -5.43
N SER A 98 4.97 9.27 -4.49
CA SER A 98 6.38 8.85 -4.44
C SER A 98 6.73 7.65 -5.31
N LEU A 99 5.73 6.86 -5.75
CA LEU A 99 5.91 5.54 -6.36
C LEU A 99 6.22 5.60 -7.88
N ARG A 100 7.24 6.38 -8.25
CA ARG A 100 7.57 6.67 -9.67
C ARG A 100 8.02 5.47 -10.49
N LYS A 101 8.41 4.37 -9.84
CA LYS A 101 8.84 3.11 -10.47
C LYS A 101 7.75 2.04 -10.52
N LEU A 102 6.55 2.34 -10.02
CA LEU A 102 5.47 1.36 -9.92
C LEU A 102 5.02 0.93 -11.30
N GLN A 103 4.97 -0.38 -11.51
CA GLN A 103 4.53 -1.03 -12.75
C GLN A 103 3.21 -1.75 -12.57
N ILE A 104 2.93 -2.28 -11.38
CA ILE A 104 1.72 -3.02 -11.05
C ILE A 104 1.11 -2.45 -9.77
N LEU A 105 -0.16 -2.04 -9.87
CA LEU A 105 -0.97 -1.62 -8.74
C LEU A 105 -2.25 -2.46 -8.71
N ASN A 106 -2.43 -3.26 -7.65
CA ASN A 106 -3.66 -4.00 -7.42
C ASN A 106 -4.47 -3.34 -6.30
N LEU A 107 -5.69 -2.90 -6.64
CA LEU A 107 -6.69 -2.32 -5.75
C LEU A 107 -8.02 -3.11 -5.81
N GLU A 108 -8.02 -4.31 -6.37
CA GLU A 108 -9.22 -5.14 -6.54
C GLU A 108 -9.89 -5.46 -5.20
N LYS A 109 -11.21 -5.70 -5.23
CA LYS A 109 -11.95 -6.17 -4.05
C LYS A 109 -11.79 -5.23 -2.84
N ASN A 110 -11.81 -3.92 -3.10
CA ASN A 110 -11.95 -2.90 -2.07
C ASN A 110 -13.37 -2.32 -2.11
N ALA A 111 -13.60 -1.22 -1.38
CA ALA A 111 -14.86 -0.49 -1.37
C ALA A 111 -14.73 0.87 -2.08
N ILE A 112 -13.78 1.01 -3.02
CA ILE A 112 -13.42 2.31 -3.59
C ILE A 112 -14.59 2.86 -4.40
N ALA A 113 -15.12 3.99 -3.98
CA ALA A 113 -16.22 4.69 -4.63
C ALA A 113 -15.76 5.92 -5.43
N SER A 114 -14.59 6.47 -5.08
CA SER A 114 -14.00 7.65 -5.73
C SER A 114 -12.48 7.55 -5.80
N ILE A 115 -11.93 8.09 -6.89
CA ILE A 115 -10.48 8.25 -7.10
C ILE A 115 -10.25 9.67 -7.60
N ASP A 116 -9.38 10.41 -6.90
CA ASP A 116 -9.02 11.77 -7.29
C ASP A 116 -8.40 11.79 -8.70
N LYS A 117 -8.71 12.84 -9.47
CA LYS A 117 -8.27 12.98 -10.87
C LYS A 117 -6.75 12.92 -11.07
N ASP A 118 -5.97 13.18 -10.02
CA ASP A 118 -4.50 13.20 -10.03
C ASP A 118 -3.88 12.07 -9.20
N ALA A 119 -4.68 11.14 -8.66
CA ALA A 119 -4.22 10.00 -7.84
C ALA A 119 -3.10 9.18 -8.48
N PHE A 120 -3.08 9.08 -9.82
CA PHE A 120 -2.11 8.29 -10.57
C PHE A 120 -1.11 9.15 -11.37
N ALA A 121 -1.11 10.47 -11.17
CA ALA A 121 -0.34 11.40 -12.01
C ALA A 121 1.18 11.13 -11.97
N SER A 122 1.71 10.60 -10.87
CA SER A 122 3.13 10.23 -10.70
C SER A 122 3.51 8.86 -11.28
N LEU A 123 2.53 8.00 -11.56
CA LEU A 123 2.72 6.58 -11.89
C LEU A 123 3.02 6.38 -13.38
N LYS A 124 4.05 7.05 -13.88
CA LYS A 124 4.36 7.12 -15.32
C LYS A 124 4.77 5.79 -15.95
N LEU A 125 5.17 4.81 -15.15
CA LEU A 125 5.61 3.48 -15.60
C LEU A 125 4.56 2.39 -15.33
N LEU A 126 3.35 2.76 -14.89
CA LEU A 126 2.31 1.81 -14.55
C LEU A 126 1.79 1.11 -15.80
N LYS A 127 1.86 -0.23 -15.79
CA LYS A 127 1.45 -1.09 -16.90
C LYS A 127 0.17 -1.86 -16.58
N ILE A 128 -0.05 -2.17 -15.31
CA ILE A 128 -1.20 -2.95 -14.84
C ILE A 128 -1.82 -2.23 -13.65
N LEU A 129 -3.09 -1.86 -13.79
CA LEU A 129 -3.90 -1.28 -12.73
C LEU A 129 -5.14 -2.14 -12.56
N LYS A 130 -5.29 -2.81 -11.42
CA LYS A 130 -6.48 -3.64 -11.19
C LYS A 130 -7.45 -2.94 -10.27
N LEU A 131 -8.66 -2.66 -10.77
CA LEU A 131 -9.72 -1.95 -10.03
C LEU A 131 -11.02 -2.76 -9.91
N SER A 132 -11.02 -4.01 -10.36
CA SER A 132 -12.20 -4.87 -10.35
C SER A 132 -12.81 -5.02 -8.94
N GLU A 133 -14.11 -5.29 -8.88
CA GLU A 133 -14.83 -5.54 -7.62
C GLU A 133 -14.73 -4.39 -6.59
N ASN A 134 -14.76 -3.15 -7.07
CA ASN A 134 -14.91 -1.93 -6.27
C ASN A 134 -16.34 -1.35 -6.36
N LYS A 135 -16.54 -0.13 -5.86
CA LYS A 135 -17.83 0.60 -5.90
C LYS A 135 -17.81 1.77 -6.90
N LEU A 136 -16.86 1.76 -7.82
CA LEU A 136 -16.76 2.75 -8.90
C LEU A 136 -17.96 2.62 -9.84
N LYS A 137 -18.61 3.77 -10.13
CA LYS A 137 -19.74 3.84 -11.06
C LYS A 137 -19.32 4.11 -12.50
N GLU A 138 -18.11 4.64 -12.68
CA GLU A 138 -17.54 5.05 -13.94
C GLU A 138 -16.04 4.81 -13.95
N VAL A 139 -15.45 4.86 -15.14
CA VAL A 139 -14.00 4.76 -15.32
C VAL A 139 -13.36 6.05 -14.77
N PRO A 140 -12.45 5.96 -13.78
CA PRO A 140 -11.82 7.15 -13.19
C PRO A 140 -11.03 7.97 -14.21
N ALA A 141 -11.25 9.29 -14.23
CA ALA A 141 -10.51 10.22 -15.09
C ALA A 141 -8.98 10.18 -14.85
N ALA A 142 -8.55 9.76 -13.65
CA ALA A 142 -7.15 9.60 -13.28
C ALA A 142 -6.37 8.64 -14.22
N ILE A 143 -7.06 7.69 -14.84
CA ILE A 143 -6.47 6.71 -15.77
C ILE A 143 -5.92 7.42 -17.02
N ALA A 144 -6.47 8.57 -17.41
CA ALA A 144 -5.98 9.34 -18.56
C ALA A 144 -4.52 9.81 -18.40
N SER A 145 -3.97 9.80 -17.18
CA SER A 145 -2.57 10.16 -16.92
C SER A 145 -1.56 9.02 -17.11
N LEU A 146 -2.05 7.79 -17.35
CA LEU A 146 -1.29 6.54 -17.42
C LEU A 146 -0.98 6.13 -18.87
N ASN A 147 0.03 6.75 -19.46
CA ASN A 147 0.37 6.58 -20.88
C ASN A 147 0.84 5.17 -21.27
N ASP A 148 1.37 4.40 -20.31
CA ASP A 148 1.97 3.08 -20.54
C ASP A 148 1.05 1.92 -20.09
N LEU A 149 -0.21 2.21 -19.73
CA LEU A 149 -1.15 1.22 -19.23
C LEU A 149 -1.49 0.19 -20.31
N ARG A 150 -1.43 -1.09 -19.95
CA ARG A 150 -1.69 -2.23 -20.86
C ARG A 150 -2.85 -3.10 -20.40
N GLU A 151 -3.10 -3.13 -19.10
CA GLU A 151 -4.15 -3.95 -18.46
C GLU A 151 -4.86 -3.12 -17.39
N LEU A 152 -6.20 -3.18 -17.41
CA LEU A 152 -7.11 -2.50 -16.49
C LEU A 152 -8.13 -3.49 -15.90
#